data_AF-A0A951Q509-F1
#
_entry.id   AF-A0A951Q509-F1
#
_cell.length_a   1.000
_cell.length_b   1.000
_cell.length_c   1.000
_cell.angle_alpha   90.00
_cell.angle_beta   90.00
_cell.angle_gamma   90.00
#
_symmetry.space_group_name_H-M   'P 1'
#
loop_
_entity.id
_entity.type
_entity.pdbx_description
1 polymer ?
#
loop_
_entity_poly.entity_id
_entity_poly.type
_entity_poly.pdbx_seq_one_letter_code
_entity_poly.pdbx_strand_id
1 'polypeptide(L)' 'MSWGTATSYDATLAIIAGLQKSNTREELQKALHSPNFSVDGATGKIQFSPSGDRKDNPIFLVKVQQKLGTNQYEFVLIQP' A
#
# COMPACT_ATOMS: atom_id res chain seq x y z
N MET A 1 -0.87 13.53 5.92
CA MET A 1 -1.29 12.15 5.59
C MET A 1 -0.19 11.22 6.08
N SER A 2 -0.52 10.15 6.82
CA SER A 2 0.49 9.18 7.25
C SER A 2 0.64 8.06 6.21
N TRP A 3 1.73 7.30 6.27
CA TRP A 3 1.94 6.12 5.42
C TRP A 3 0.81 5.10 5.56
N GLY A 4 0.25 4.94 6.77
CA GLY A 4 -0.91 4.08 7.00
C GLY A 4 -2.15 4.51 6.20
N THR A 5 -2.44 5.82 6.13
CA THR A 5 -3.57 6.32 5.34
C THR A 5 -3.37 6.10 3.84
N ALA A 6 -2.15 6.28 3.33
CA ALA A 6 -1.84 6.05 1.92
C ALA A 6 -1.99 4.56 1.53
N THR A 7 -1.48 3.64 2.36
CA THR A 7 -1.59 2.20 2.09
C THR A 7 -3.04 1.71 2.14
N SER A 8 -3.85 2.18 3.09
CA SER A 8 -5.28 1.83 3.15
C SER A 8 -6.06 2.37 1.95
N TYR A 9 -5.71 3.57 1.47
CA TYR A 9 -6.27 4.14 0.26
C TYR A 9 -5.95 3.28 -0.97
N ASP A 10 -4.69 2.88 -1.13
CA ASP A 10 -4.25 2.00 -2.22
C ASP A 10 -4.95 0.64 -2.18
N ALA A 11 -5.08 0.02 -1.00
CA ALA A 11 -5.80 -1.23 -0.84
C ALA A 11 -7.27 -1.11 -1.28
N THR A 12 -7.91 0.02 -0.98
CA THR A 12 -9.29 0.30 -1.40
C THR A 12 -9.38 0.41 -2.92
N LEU A 13 -8.47 1.14 -3.57
CA LEU A 13 -8.41 1.24 -5.03
C LEU A 13 -8.22 -0.13 -5.69
N ALA A 14 -7.34 -0.96 -5.14
CA ALA A 14 -7.09 -2.30 -5.66
C ALA A 14 -8.35 -3.18 -5.60
N ILE A 15 -9.05 -3.16 -4.46
CA ILE A 15 -10.31 -3.91 -4.29
C ILE A 15 -11.38 -3.39 -5.25
N ILE A 16 -11.54 -2.06 -5.39
CA ILE A 16 -12.49 -1.47 -6.34
C ILE A 16 -12.20 -1.96 -7.76
N ALA A 17 -10.95 -1.88 -8.21
CA ALA A 17 -10.56 -2.29 -9.55
C ALA A 17 -10.75 -3.80 -9.79
N GLY A 18 -10.46 -4.63 -8.77
CA GLY A 18 -10.71 -6.07 -8.84
C GLY A 18 -12.20 -6.40 -8.91
N LEU A 19 -13.02 -5.70 -8.11
CA LEU A 19 -14.48 -5.91 -8.07
C LEU A 19 -15.18 -5.46 -9.36
N GLN A 20 -14.60 -4.53 -10.12
CA GLN A 20 -15.09 -4.21 -11.48
C GLN A 20 -15.03 -5.40 -12.45
N LYS A 21 -14.22 -6.43 -12.14
CA LYS A 21 -14.10 -7.64 -12.97
C LYS A 21 -14.95 -8.79 -12.45
N SER A 22 -15.19 -8.89 -11.15
CA SER A 22 -16.03 -9.93 -10.55
C SER A 22 -16.51 -9.58 -9.13
N ASN A 23 -17.62 -10.18 -8.70
CA ASN A 23 -18.26 -9.91 -7.41
C ASN A 23 -18.10 -11.04 -6.37
N THR A 24 -17.27 -12.05 -6.63
CA THR A 24 -16.97 -13.12 -5.65
C THR A 24 -15.57 -12.96 -5.07
N ARG A 25 -15.35 -13.49 -3.87
CA ARG A 25 -14.06 -13.43 -3.18
C ARG A 25 -12.96 -14.13 -3.98
N GLU A 26 -13.27 -15.31 -4.52
CA GLU A 26 -12.33 -16.14 -5.28
C GLU A 26 -11.88 -15.45 -6.56
N GLU A 27 -12.82 -14.85 -7.30
CA GLU A 27 -12.50 -14.15 -8.53
C GLU A 27 -11.82 -12.80 -8.27
N LEU A 28 -12.16 -12.10 -7.18
CA LEU A 28 -11.39 -10.94 -6.74
C LEU A 28 -9.93 -11.32 -6.48
N GLN A 29 -9.69 -12.42 -5.75
CA GLN A 29 -8.33 -12.90 -5.49
C GLN A 29 -7.59 -13.22 -6.80
N LYS A 30 -8.24 -13.90 -7.76
CA LYS A 30 -7.65 -14.18 -9.09
C LYS A 30 -7.36 -12.90 -9.87
N ALA A 31 -8.27 -11.93 -9.84
CA ALA A 31 -8.09 -10.65 -10.52
C ALA A 31 -6.88 -9.90 -9.97
N LEU A 32 -6.72 -9.86 -8.64
CA LEU A 32 -5.57 -9.22 -7.98
C LEU A 32 -4.25 -9.98 -8.24
N HIS A 33 -4.28 -11.31 -8.35
CA HIS A 33 -3.08 -12.13 -8.64
C HIS A 33 -2.69 -12.16 -10.12
N SER A 34 -3.52 -11.59 -11.00
CA SER A 34 -3.21 -11.53 -12.43
C SER A 34 -1.91 -10.75 -12.66
N PRO A 35 -0.97 -11.25 -13.46
CA PRO A 35 0.25 -10.52 -13.79
C PRO A 35 -0.01 -9.22 -14.56
N ASN A 36 -1.22 -9.07 -15.13
CA ASN A 36 -1.67 -7.87 -15.83
C ASN A 36 -2.43 -6.89 -14.93
N PHE A 37 -2.66 -7.23 -13.66
CA PHE A 37 -3.29 -6.32 -12.72
C PHE A 37 -2.35 -5.15 -12.43
N SER A 38 -2.85 -3.93 -12.64
CA SER A 38 -2.12 -2.71 -12.33
C SER A 38 -3.09 -1.56 -12.10
N VAL A 39 -2.92 -0.85 -11.00
CA VAL A 39 -3.68 0.37 -10.66
C VAL A 39 -2.71 1.43 -10.15
N ASP A 40 -2.89 2.68 -10.55
CA ASP A 40 -2.09 3.78 -10.00
C ASP A 40 -2.69 4.21 -8.64
N GLY A 41 -1.86 4.21 -7.60
CA GLY A 41 -2.23 4.58 -6.23
C GLY A 41 -1.39 5.73 -5.66
N ALA A 42 -1.67 6.12 -4.43
CA ALA A 42 -0.97 7.16 -3.68
C ALA A 42 0.49 6.80 -3.39
N THR A 43 0.84 5.52 -3.27
CA THR A 43 2.23 5.08 -3.08
C THR A 43 2.87 4.52 -4.35
N GLY A 44 2.30 4.84 -5.53
CA GLY A 44 2.77 4.35 -6.83
C GLY A 44 1.89 3.24 -7.39
N LYS A 45 2.43 2.49 -8.37
CA LYS A 45 1.68 1.38 -8.98
C LYS A 45 1.37 0.29 -7.95
N ILE A 46 0.16 -0.24 -8.01
CA ILE A 46 -0.31 -1.35 -7.20
C ILE A 46 -0.31 -2.59 -8.09
N GLN A 47 0.61 -3.50 -7.80
CA GLN A 47 0.74 -4.80 -8.45
C GLN A 47 1.18 -5.82 -7.41
N PHE A 48 0.89 -7.09 -7.65
CA PHE A 48 1.18 -8.17 -6.69
C PHE A 48 2.12 -9.21 -7.29
N SER A 49 2.99 -9.78 -6.45
CA SER A 49 3.83 -10.93 -6.76
C SER A 49 2.99 -12.22 -6.81
N PRO A 50 3.54 -13.34 -7.33
CA PRO A 50 2.87 -14.64 -7.21
C PRO A 50 2.60 -15.09 -5.77
N SER A 51 3.36 -14.59 -4.79
CA SER A 51 3.12 -14.84 -3.36
C SER A 51 1.99 -13.98 -2.78
N GLY A 52 1.49 -12.97 -3.51
CA GLY A 52 0.47 -12.03 -3.07
C GLY A 52 1.02 -10.75 -2.43
N ASP A 53 2.34 -10.60 -2.33
CA ASP A 53 2.97 -9.40 -1.79
C ASP A 53 2.90 -8.25 -2.79
N ARG A 54 2.77 -7.01 -2.29
CA ARG A 54 2.82 -5.83 -3.16
C ARG A 54 4.24 -5.67 -3.74
N LYS A 55 4.32 -5.56 -5.06
CA LYS A 55 5.57 -5.26 -5.79
C LYS A 55 5.96 -3.80 -5.64
N ASP A 56 7.27 -3.55 -5.67
CA ASP A 56 7.89 -2.22 -5.75
C ASP A 56 7.35 -1.21 -4.72
N ASN A 57 6.89 -1.73 -3.57
CA ASN A 57 6.39 -0.89 -2.49
C ASN A 57 7.57 -0.11 -1.91
N PRO A 58 7.50 1.23 -1.84
CA PRO A 58 8.62 2.00 -1.32
C PRO A 58 8.87 1.66 0.15
N ILE A 59 10.09 1.23 0.45
CA ILE A 59 10.55 0.92 1.80
C ILE A 59 11.31 2.13 2.32
N PHE A 60 10.91 2.62 3.50
CA PHE A 60 11.54 3.76 4.13
C PHE A 60 12.09 3.36 5.49
N LEU A 61 13.36 3.70 5.75
CA LEU A 61 13.90 3.62 7.10
C LEU A 61 13.41 4.82 7.90
N VAL A 62 12.89 4.57 9.10
CA VAL A 62 12.37 5.62 9.98
C VAL A 62 13.03 5.55 11.35
N LYS A 63 13.23 6.72 11.96
CA LYS A 63 13.61 6.86 13.36
C LYS A 63 12.40 7.32 14.16
N VAL A 64 12.15 6.66 15.29
CA VAL A 64 11.23 7.18 16.31
C VAL A 64 11.98 8.19 17.16
N GLN A 65 11.49 9.41 17.23
CA GLN A 65 12.08 10.45 18.07
C GLN A 65 11.01 11.24 18.82
N GLN A 66 11.38 11.80 19.97
CA GLN A 66 10.50 12.70 20.71
C GLN A 66 10.39 14.03 19.97
N LYS A 67 9.16 14.51 19.80
CA LYS A 67 8.90 15.83 19.23
C LYS A 67 9.27 16.90 20.24
N LEU A 68 10.15 17.83 19.83
CA LEU A 68 10.73 18.85 20.71
C LEU A 68 9.64 19.63 21.47
N GLY A 69 9.81 19.73 22.80
CA GLY A 69 8.89 20.46 23.67
C GLY A 69 7.58 19.74 23.99
N THR A 70 7.44 18.46 23.65
CA THR A 70 6.25 17.67 23.93
C THR A 70 6.60 16.28 24.48
N ASN A 71 5.64 15.59 25.11
CA ASN A 71 5.76 14.17 25.45
C ASN A 71 5.30 13.25 24.29
N GLN A 72 5.26 13.76 23.07
CA GLN A 72 4.82 13.03 21.88
C GLN A 72 6.01 12.51 21.08
N TYR A 73 5.80 11.43 20.33
CA TYR A 73 6.79 10.83 19.45
C TYR A 73 6.35 10.96 17.99
N GLU A 74 7.33 11.09 17.10
CA GLU A 74 7.14 11.15 15.66
C GLU A 74 8.07 10.18 14.94
N PHE A 75 7.65 9.76 13.74
CA PHE A 75 8.47 8.99 12.82
C PHE A 75 9.12 9.94 11.82
N VAL A 76 10.45 9.97 11.78
CA VAL A 76 11.21 10.80 10.84
C VAL A 76 11.96 9.90 9.87
N LEU A 77 11.88 10.22 8.58
CA LEU A 77 12.59 9.50 7.54
C LEU A 77 14.10 9.62 7.74
N ILE A 78 14.78 8.48 7.71
CA ILE A 78 16.24 8.43 7.58
C ILE A 78 16.53 8.36 6.09
N GLN A 79 17.17 9.39 5.54
CA GLN A 79 17.69 9.32 4.17
C GLN A 79 18.88 8.35 4.15
N PRO A 80 19.00 7.50 3.11
CA PRO A 80 20.12 6.58 2.97
C PRO A 80 21.48 7.28 2.85
#